data_AF-A0ABD6LZC5-F1
#
_entry.id   AF-A0ABD6LZC5-F1
#
_cell.length_a   1.000
_cell.length_b   1.000
_cell.length_c   1.000
_cell.angle_alpha   90.00
_cell.angle_beta   90.00
_cell.angle_gamma   90.00
#
_symmetry.space_group_name_H-M   'P 1'
#
loop_
_entity.id
_entity.type
_entity.pdbx_description
1 polymer ?
#
loop_
_entity_poly.entity_id
_entity_poly.type
_entity_poly.pdbx_seq_one_letter_code
_entity_poly.pdbx_strand_id
1 'polypeptide(L)' 'MSNVTYLNHARLDAIELAISRLAIAITEAEGPHTKELESSIAHFRALFEKPDITEKERETYLRTIRLLDPLNSDPTEPF' A
#
# COMPACT_ATOMS: atom_id res chain seq x y z
N MET A 1 -19.06 23.70 -3.54
CA MET A 1 -18.55 22.41 -4.08
C MET A 1 -17.46 21.76 -3.20
N SER A 2 -17.24 22.17 -1.94
CA SER A 2 -16.13 21.66 -1.10
C SER A 2 -16.46 20.42 -0.25
N ASN A 3 -17.72 20.22 0.14
CA ASN A 3 -18.07 19.17 1.13
C ASN A 3 -17.95 17.74 0.59
N VAL A 4 -18.23 17.52 -0.70
CA VAL A 4 -18.18 16.17 -1.31
C VAL A 4 -16.74 15.71 -1.48
N THR A 5 -15.86 16.61 -1.93
CA THR A 5 -14.42 16.33 -2.07
C THR A 5 -13.79 16.04 -0.72
N TYR A 6 -14.07 16.84 0.31
CA TYR A 6 -13.57 16.61 1.67
C TYR A 6 -14.06 15.27 2.25
N LEU A 7 -15.34 14.95 2.09
CA LEU A 7 -15.89 13.68 2.55
C LEU A 7 -15.26 12.48 1.82
N ASN A 8 -15.00 12.60 0.51
CA ASN A 8 -14.34 11.55 -0.25
C ASN A 8 -12.87 11.37 0.18
N HIS A 9 -12.16 12.46 0.50
CA HIS A 9 -10.82 12.37 1.07
C HIS A 9 -10.82 11.64 2.42
N ALA A 10 -11.68 12.05 3.36
CA ALA A 10 -11.78 11.40 4.67
C ALA A 10 -12.09 9.90 4.57
N ARG A 11 -12.91 9.51 3.58
CA ARG A 11 -13.20 8.09 3.31
C ARG A 11 -12.00 7.34 2.77
N LEU A 12 -11.24 7.93 1.85
CA LEU A 12 -10.02 7.32 1.32
C LEU A 12 -8.98 7.17 2.42
N ASP A 13 -8.77 8.20 3.24
CA ASP A 13 -7.83 8.14 4.38
C ASP A 13 -8.22 7.04 5.37
N ALA A 14 -9.51 6.89 5.68
CA ALA A 14 -10.01 5.84 6.56
C ALA A 14 -9.80 4.43 5.97
N ILE A 15 -10.00 4.26 4.66
CA ILE A 15 -9.75 2.98 3.97
C ILE A 15 -8.26 2.65 3.99
N GLU A 16 -7.40 3.62 3.68
CA GLU A 16 -5.95 3.45 3.70
C GLU A 16 -5.44 3.06 5.08
N LEU A 17 -5.91 3.74 6.12
CA LEU A 17 -5.58 3.39 7.50
C LEU A 17 -6.04 1.98 7.86
N ALA A 18 -7.25 1.59 7.46
CA ALA A 18 -7.78 0.25 7.72
C ALA A 18 -6.93 -0.83 7.03
N ILE A 19 -6.52 -0.61 5.77
CA ILE A 19 -5.65 -1.53 5.04
C ILE A 19 -4.30 -1.67 5.75
N SER A 20 -3.65 -0.57 6.12
CA SER A 20 -2.38 -0.63 6.84
C SER A 20 -2.49 -1.33 8.19
N ARG A 21 -3.57 -1.11 8.94
CA ARG A 21 -3.79 -1.81 10.21
C ARG A 21 -4.00 -3.31 10.03
N LEU A 22 -4.70 -3.73 8.97
CA LEU A 22 -4.86 -5.14 8.64
C LEU A 22 -3.54 -5.77 8.21
N ALA A 23 -2.74 -5.08 7.38
CA ALA A 23 -1.43 -5.53 6.98
C ALA A 23 -0.51 -5.76 8.18
N ILE A 24 -0.43 -4.79 9.11
CA ILE A 24 0.32 -4.92 10.37
C ILE A 24 -0.14 -6.16 11.14
N ALA A 25 -1.45 -6.32 11.35
CA ALA A 25 -1.99 -7.45 12.10
C ALA A 25 -1.67 -8.81 11.45
N ILE A 26 -1.68 -8.88 10.12
CA ILE A 26 -1.30 -10.08 9.37
C ILE A 26 0.20 -10.37 9.52
N THR A 27 1.05 -9.35 9.43
CA THR A 27 2.50 -9.49 9.61
C THR A 27 2.85 -9.94 11.02
N GLU A 28 2.27 -9.32 12.05
CA GLU A 28 2.51 -9.64 13.46
C GLU A 28 1.95 -11.01 13.89
N ALA A 29 0.91 -11.51 13.21
CA ALA A 29 0.34 -12.82 13.52
C ALA A 29 1.21 -14.01 13.07
N GLU A 30 2.22 -13.78 12.22
CA GLU A 30 3.17 -14.81 11.72
C GLU A 30 2.50 -16.09 11.19
N GLY A 31 1.34 -15.95 10.55
CA GLY A 31 0.47 -17.04 10.11
C GLY A 31 0.57 -17.37 8.61
N PRO A 32 -0.29 -18.29 8.10
CA PRO A 32 -0.33 -18.63 6.68
C PRO A 32 -0.60 -17.41 5.77
N HIS A 33 -1.38 -16.44 6.26
CA HIS A 33 -1.70 -15.21 5.53
C HIS A 33 -0.52 -14.23 5.41
N THR A 34 0.52 -14.36 6.24
CA THR A 34 1.73 -13.53 6.14
C THR A 34 2.44 -13.77 4.81
N LYS A 35 2.56 -15.03 4.37
CA LYS A 35 3.15 -15.38 3.06
C LYS A 35 2.31 -14.88 1.89
N GLU A 36 1.00 -14.86 2.03
CA GLU A 36 0.08 -14.32 1.02
C GLU A 36 0.24 -12.80 0.88
N LEU A 37 0.40 -12.09 2.02
CA LEU A 37 0.69 -10.66 2.05
C LEU A 37 2.06 -10.35 1.43
N GLU A 38 3.11 -11.07 1.80
CA GLU A 38 4.45 -10.96 1.21
C GLU A 38 4.43 -11.19 -0.30
N SER A 39 3.71 -12.20 -0.77
CA SER A 39 3.56 -12.51 -2.20
C SER A 39 2.87 -11.36 -2.95
N SER A 40 1.86 -10.74 -2.31
CA SER A 40 1.16 -9.58 -2.87
C SER A 40 2.08 -8.35 -2.94
N ILE A 41 2.87 -8.09 -1.89
CA ILE A 41 3.86 -7.01 -1.88
C ILE A 41 4.90 -7.23 -3.00
N ALA A 42 5.44 -8.44 -3.12
CA ALA A 42 6.39 -8.80 -4.16
C ALA A 42 5.83 -8.60 -5.58
N HIS A 43 4.56 -8.94 -5.79
CA HIS A 43 3.87 -8.69 -7.05
C HIS A 43 3.87 -7.19 -7.42
N PHE A 44 3.49 -6.31 -6.49
CA PHE A 44 3.47 -4.87 -6.75
C PHE A 44 4.87 -4.27 -6.91
N ARG A 45 5.89 -4.77 -6.17
CA ARG A 45 7.28 -4.37 -6.38
C ARG A 45 7.75 -4.72 -7.80
N ALA A 46 7.45 -5.94 -8.26
CA ALA A 46 7.76 -6.33 -9.64
C ALA A 46 7.03 -5.49 -10.69
N LEU A 47 5.82 -5.00 -10.41
CA LEU A 47 5.12 -4.05 -11.29
C LEU A 47 5.76 -2.66 -11.26
N PHE A 48 6.23 -2.20 -10.11
CA PHE A 48 6.89 -0.90 -9.92
C PHE A 48 8.26 -0.81 -10.62
N GLU A 49 8.98 -1.93 -10.70
CA GLU A 49 10.29 -2.03 -11.34
C GLU A 49 10.22 -2.12 -12.87
N LYS A 50 9.03 -2.27 -13.46
CA LYS A 50 8.89 -2.35 -14.92
C LYS A 50 9.35 -1.04 -15.58
N PRO A 51 10.11 -1.13 -16.69
CA PRO A 51 10.66 0.06 -17.37
C PRO A 51 9.59 0.90 -18.06
N ASP A 52 8.48 0.30 -18.48
CA ASP A 52 7.44 0.94 -19.32
C ASP A 52 6.15 1.26 -18.56
N ILE A 53 6.24 1.68 -17.30
CA ILE A 53 5.07 2.13 -16.52
C ILE A 53 4.92 3.64 -16.56
N THR A 54 3.67 4.10 -16.59
CA THR A 54 3.34 5.53 -16.48
C THR A 54 3.63 6.04 -15.06
N GLU A 55 3.82 7.36 -14.92
CA GLU A 55 4.01 7.99 -13.60
C GLU A 55 2.85 7.71 -12.65
N LYS A 56 1.62 7.72 -13.17
CA LYS A 56 0.42 7.40 -12.39
C LYS A 56 0.44 5.96 -11.87
N GLU A 57 0.87 5.01 -12.69
CA GLU A 57 1.00 3.60 -12.29
C GLU A 57 2.11 3.44 -11.25
N ARG A 58 3.26 4.10 -11.47
CA ARG A 58 4.36 4.13 -10.51
C ARG A 58 3.90 4.60 -9.13
N GLU A 59 3.20 5.73 -9.06
CA GLU A 59 2.69 6.25 -7.79
C GLU A 59 1.61 5.35 -7.19
N THR A 60 0.74 4.78 -8.01
CA THR A 60 -0.29 3.83 -7.55
C THR A 60 0.35 2.59 -6.93
N TYR A 61 1.37 2.00 -7.57
CA TYR A 61 2.08 0.84 -7.04
C TYR A 61 2.86 1.18 -5.78
N LEU A 62 3.56 2.32 -5.76
CA LEU A 62 4.28 2.78 -4.56
C LEU A 62 3.34 2.96 -3.37
N ARG A 63 2.20 3.63 -3.56
CA ARG A 63 1.21 3.81 -2.51
C ARG A 63 0.64 2.47 -2.05
N THR A 64 0.38 1.57 -2.98
CA THR A 64 -0.12 0.21 -2.66
C THR A 64 0.90 -0.56 -1.83
N ILE A 65 2.19 -0.54 -2.19
CA ILE A 65 3.26 -1.19 -1.42
C ILE A 65 3.31 -0.62 0.00
N ARG A 66 3.26 0.71 0.16
CA ARG A 66 3.27 1.35 1.49
C ARG A 66 2.08 0.96 2.37
N LEU A 67 0.91 0.75 1.76
CA LEU A 67 -0.28 0.31 2.50
C LEU A 67 -0.16 -1.15 2.96
N LEU A 68 0.44 -2.01 2.14
CA LEU A 68 0.56 -3.45 2.38
C LEU A 68 1.79 -3.82 3.21
N ASP A 69 2.84 -3.00 3.20
CA ASP A 69 4.08 -3.22 3.93
C ASP A 69 4.44 -2.03 4.84
N PRO A 70 3.56 -1.64 5.77
CA PRO A 70 3.74 -0.43 6.57
C PRO A 70 4.88 -0.53 7.60
N LEU A 71 5.39 -1.73 7.88
CA LEU A 71 6.48 -1.95 8.83
C LEU A 71 7.87 -1.96 8.15
N ASN A 72 7.96 -2.31 6.86
CA ASN A 72 9.24 -2.39 6.15
C ASN A 72 9.35 -1.40 4.97
N SER A 73 8.28 -0.71 4.60
CA SER A 73 8.36 0.43 3.68
C SER A 73 8.87 1.64 4.45
N ASP A 74 10.17 1.93 4.36
CA ASP A 74 10.73 3.12 4.97
C ASP A 74 10.00 4.37 4.40
N PRO A 75 9.41 5.24 5.25
CA PRO A 75 8.75 6.45 4.78
C PRO A 75 9.74 7.48 4.21
N THR A 76 11.05 7.30 4.42
CA THR A 76 12.11 8.25 4.07
C THR A 76 13.10 7.77 3.01
N GLU A 77 13.18 6.46 2.73
CA GLU A 77 14.03 5.96 1.65
C GLU A 77 13.24 5.74 0.34
N PRO A 78 13.77 6.17 -0.82
CA PRO A 78 13.36 5.61 -2.08
C PRO A 78 13.93 4.19 -2.18
N PHE A 79 13.08 3.22 -2.53
CA PHE A 79 13.47 1.87 -2.88
C PHE A 79 14.58 1.85 -3.94
#